data_AF-A0A916IZU8-F1
#
_entry.id   AF-A0A916IZU8-F1
#
_cell.length_a   1.000
_cell.length_b   1.000
_cell.length_c   1.000
_cell.angle_alpha   90.00
_cell.angle_beta   90.00
_cell.angle_gamma   90.00
#
_symmetry.space_group_name_H-M   'P 1'
#
loop_
_entity.id
_entity.type
_entity.pdbx_description
1 polymer ?
#
loop_
_entity_poly.entity_id
_entity_poly.type
_entity_poly.pdbx_seq_one_letter_code
_entity_poly.pdbx_strand_id
1 'polypeptide(L)'
;MPCRRRFLGYLPLALSGGVAVTGLLGSLPVSAAVLGEQEPQAQKLGYKADTTKVDPKKYPGHKTSQTCANCQLYQGDKGSAAGGCVLFGDKEVAAAGWCSAWEQG
;
A
#
# COMPACT_ATOMS: atom_id res chain seq x y z
N MET A 1 -10.64 36.92 -27.79
CA MET A 1 -10.16 38.22 -27.26
C MET A 1 -11.04 38.57 -26.07
N PRO A 2 -10.48 38.68 -24.86
CA PRO A 2 -9.99 39.94 -24.30
C PRO A 2 -8.51 39.82 -23.90
N CYS A 3 -7.64 40.69 -24.39
CA CYS A 3 -7.30 41.97 -23.75
C CYS A 3 -6.32 41.84 -22.56
N ARG A 4 -5.08 41.47 -22.90
CA ARG A 4 -3.83 42.18 -22.55
C ARG A 4 -3.93 43.29 -21.47
N ARG A 5 -3.47 42.96 -20.26
CA ARG A 5 -2.85 43.89 -19.29
C ARG A 5 -1.64 43.16 -18.68
N ARG A 6 -0.46 43.33 -19.28
CA ARG A 6 0.52 44.40 -18.98
C ARG A 6 1.29 44.13 -17.67
N PHE A 7 2.06 43.05 -17.68
CA PHE A 7 3.32 42.94 -16.95
C PHE A 7 4.40 43.36 -17.98
N LEU A 8 4.95 44.59 -18.04
CA LEU A 8 5.68 45.30 -16.99
C LEU A 8 6.42 44.25 -16.15
N GLY A 9 7.52 43.66 -16.61
CA GLY A 9 8.64 44.25 -17.34
C GLY A 9 9.74 44.46 -16.32
N TYR A 10 10.79 43.65 -16.37
CA TYR A 10 12.16 43.98 -15.97
C TYR A 10 13.09 42.84 -16.41
N LEU A 11 14.16 43.25 -17.09
CA LEU A 11 15.27 42.48 -17.68
C LEU A 11 16.18 41.86 -16.59
N PRO A 12 17.23 41.07 -16.94
CA PRO A 12 17.67 39.91 -16.20
C PRO A 12 18.87 40.23 -15.30
N LEU A 13 19.19 39.36 -14.35
CA LEU A 13 20.50 39.38 -13.69
C LEU A 13 21.02 37.97 -13.48
N ALA A 14 22.31 37.87 -13.72
CA ALA A 14 23.09 36.70 -14.06
C ALA A 14 23.52 35.87 -12.84
N LEU A 15 23.80 34.59 -13.14
CA LEU A 15 24.92 33.76 -12.66
C LEU A 15 25.42 33.97 -11.22
N SER A 16 25.28 32.94 -10.36
CA SER A 16 26.43 32.14 -9.88
C SER A 16 26.08 31.21 -8.69
N GLY A 17 26.29 29.91 -8.91
CA GLY A 17 26.94 28.97 -7.98
C GLY A 17 26.50 28.90 -6.51
N GLY A 18 25.85 27.79 -6.14
CA GLY A 18 25.79 27.29 -4.77
C GLY A 18 25.28 25.85 -4.79
N VAL A 19 26.18 24.89 -4.55
CA VAL A 19 25.92 23.44 -4.60
C VAL A 19 24.79 23.07 -3.63
N ALA A 20 23.67 22.58 -4.17
CA ALA A 20 22.67 21.89 -3.38
C ALA A 20 23.26 20.53 -2.96
N VAL A 21 23.71 20.41 -1.70
CA VAL A 21 23.94 19.11 -1.08
C VAL A 21 22.57 18.55 -0.68
N THR A 22 21.81 18.14 -1.69
CA THR A 22 20.62 17.32 -1.52
C THR A 22 21.02 15.87 -1.43
N GLY A 23 20.73 15.25 -0.28
CA GLY A 23 20.53 13.81 -0.19
C GLY A 23 21.69 13.03 0.43
N LEU A 24 21.51 12.59 1.67
CA LEU A 24 21.59 11.16 2.01
C LEU A 24 20.93 10.91 3.37
N LEU A 25 19.64 11.25 3.50
CA LEU A 25 18.81 10.50 4.45
C LEU A 25 18.51 9.18 3.76
N GLY A 26 19.40 8.20 4.00
CA GLY A 26 19.18 6.82 3.58
C GLY A 26 17.88 6.33 4.20
N SER A 27 16.83 6.27 3.39
CA SER A 27 15.62 5.52 3.68
C SER A 27 16.04 4.06 3.79
N LEU A 28 16.35 3.59 5.00
CA LEU A 28 16.34 2.16 5.27
C LEU A 28 14.95 1.67 4.83
N PRO A 29 14.85 0.62 4.00
CA PRO A 29 13.55 0.04 3.71
C PRO A 29 13.01 -0.46 5.05
N VAL A 30 12.06 0.28 5.63
CA VAL A 30 11.23 -0.22 6.71
C VAL A 30 10.42 -1.32 6.04
N SER A 31 10.91 -2.56 6.12
CA SER A 31 10.11 -3.74 5.84
C SER A 31 8.93 -3.64 6.80
N ALA A 32 7.75 -3.35 6.25
CA ALA A 32 6.56 -3.28 7.07
C ALA A 32 6.35 -4.67 7.70
N ALA A 33 6.02 -4.69 8.99
CA ALA A 33 5.83 -5.96 9.67
C ALA A 33 4.58 -6.63 9.11
N VAL A 34 4.70 -7.88 8.67
CA VAL A 34 3.54 -8.69 8.26
C VAL A 34 2.57 -8.78 9.44
N LEU A 35 1.29 -8.57 9.16
CA LEU A 35 0.21 -8.60 10.12
C LEU A 35 0.15 -9.98 10.79
N GLY A 36 0.30 -10.00 12.11
CA GLY A 36 0.09 -11.20 12.90
C GLY A 36 -1.40 -11.54 13.00
N GLU A 37 -1.75 -12.83 12.87
CA GLU A 37 -3.15 -13.28 12.97
C GLU A 37 -3.79 -13.01 14.34
N GLN A 38 -2.96 -12.79 15.37
CA GLN A 38 -3.39 -12.51 16.74
C GLN A 38 -3.64 -11.02 16.99
N GLU A 39 -3.29 -10.13 16.06
CA GLU A 39 -3.50 -8.70 16.21
C GLU A 39 -5.02 -8.39 16.23
N PRO A 40 -5.49 -7.40 17.03
CA PRO A 40 -6.91 -7.09 17.14
C PRO A 40 -7.57 -6.79 15.79
N GLN A 41 -6.87 -6.12 14.88
CA GLN A 41 -7.34 -5.83 13.53
C GLN A 41 -7.47 -7.10 12.66
N ALA A 42 -6.54 -8.05 12.80
CA ALA A 42 -6.58 -9.33 12.10
C ALA A 42 -7.77 -10.17 12.56
N GLN A 43 -7.97 -10.28 13.88
CA GLN A 43 -9.06 -11.05 14.46
C GLN A 43 -10.44 -10.50 14.08
N LYS A 44 -10.60 -9.16 14.03
CA LYS A 44 -11.86 -8.50 13.62
C LYS A 44 -12.31 -8.90 12.22
N LEU A 45 -11.37 -9.09 11.29
CA LEU A 45 -11.65 -9.46 9.90
C LEU A 45 -11.35 -10.93 9.62
N GLY A 46 -11.05 -11.74 10.63
CA GLY A 46 -10.69 -13.15 10.45
C GLY A 46 -9.48 -13.38 9.55
N TYR A 47 -8.50 -12.46 9.57
CA TYR A 47 -7.32 -12.58 8.73
C TYR A 47 -6.55 -13.87 9.02
N LYS A 48 -6.21 -14.57 7.94
CA LYS A 48 -5.29 -15.69 7.93
C LYS A 48 -4.19 -15.42 6.93
N ALA A 49 -2.95 -15.71 7.30
CA ALA A 49 -1.81 -15.56 6.41
C ALA A 49 -1.81 -16.59 5.26
N ASP A 50 -2.66 -17.61 5.37
CA ASP A 50 -2.88 -18.66 4.38
C ASP A 50 -4.39 -18.90 4.23
N THR A 51 -4.90 -18.68 3.03
CA THR A 51 -6.32 -18.87 2.67
C THR A 51 -6.82 -20.28 2.98
N THR A 52 -5.96 -21.30 2.93
CA THR A 52 -6.35 -22.69 3.21
C THR A 52 -6.62 -22.95 4.69
N LYS A 53 -6.19 -22.03 5.57
CA LYS A 53 -6.37 -22.11 7.03
C LYS A 53 -7.59 -21.32 7.53
N VAL A 54 -8.38 -20.77 6.62
CA VAL A 54 -9.64 -20.10 6.96
C VAL A 54 -10.64 -21.14 7.47
N ASP A 55 -11.35 -20.80 8.55
CA ASP A 55 -12.36 -21.68 9.14
C ASP A 55 -13.64 -21.66 8.28
N PRO A 56 -13.98 -22.74 7.57
CA PRO A 56 -15.13 -22.77 6.66
C PRO A 56 -16.46 -22.70 7.41
N LYS A 57 -16.49 -23.02 8.72
CA LYS A 57 -17.70 -22.89 9.53
C LYS A 57 -17.98 -21.44 9.87
N LYS A 58 -16.93 -20.63 10.05
CA LYS A 58 -17.05 -19.18 10.30
C LYS A 58 -17.27 -18.39 9.02
N TYR A 59 -16.68 -18.83 7.92
CA TYR A 59 -16.71 -18.14 6.63
C TYR A 59 -17.21 -19.09 5.52
N PRO A 60 -18.51 -19.43 5.49
CA PRO A 60 -19.04 -20.39 4.50
C PRO A 60 -18.96 -19.90 3.05
N GLY A 61 -18.80 -18.59 2.83
CA GLY A 61 -18.62 -18.00 1.49
C GLY A 61 -17.16 -17.94 1.01
N HIS A 62 -16.20 -18.35 1.85
CA HIS A 62 -14.79 -18.40 1.49
C HIS A 62 -14.53 -19.46 0.42
N LYS A 63 -13.63 -19.14 -0.51
CA LYS A 63 -13.07 -20.09 -1.47
C LYS A 63 -11.55 -20.03 -1.37
N THR A 64 -10.87 -21.16 -1.46
CA THR A 64 -9.39 -21.22 -1.45
C THR A 64 -8.75 -20.47 -2.62
N SER A 65 -9.50 -20.17 -3.68
CA SER A 65 -9.06 -19.28 -4.75
C SER A 65 -9.00 -17.81 -4.35
N GLN A 66 -9.64 -17.40 -3.26
CA GLN A 66 -9.65 -16.02 -2.77
C GLN A 66 -8.39 -15.80 -1.94
N THR A 67 -7.51 -14.93 -2.41
CA THR A 67 -6.26 -14.58 -1.73
C THR A 67 -6.09 -13.07 -1.69
N CYS A 68 -5.20 -12.58 -0.84
CA CYS A 68 -4.82 -11.17 -0.87
C CYS A 68 -4.24 -10.80 -2.24
N ALA A 69 -3.48 -11.69 -2.89
CA ALA A 69 -2.90 -11.45 -4.21
C ALA A 69 -3.91 -11.16 -5.33
N ASN A 70 -5.17 -11.61 -5.19
CA ASN A 70 -6.27 -11.32 -6.13
C ASN A 70 -7.40 -10.51 -5.48
N CYS A 71 -7.07 -9.78 -4.42
CA CYS A 71 -8.00 -8.90 -3.73
C CYS A 71 -7.85 -7.46 -4.25
N GLN A 72 -8.96 -6.80 -4.54
CA GLN A 72 -8.99 -5.40 -5.00
C GLN A 72 -8.35 -4.42 -3.99
N LEU A 73 -8.27 -4.80 -2.71
CA LEU A 73 -7.72 -3.99 -1.62
C LEU A 73 -6.22 -4.20 -1.37
N TYR A 74 -5.60 -5.14 -2.07
CA TYR A 74 -4.18 -5.43 -1.95
C TYR A 74 -3.36 -4.42 -2.74
N GLN A 75 -2.30 -3.91 -2.10
CA GLN A 75 -1.43 -2.84 -2.62
C GLN A 75 0.00 -3.34 -2.83
N GLY A 76 0.26 -4.64 -2.68
CA GLY A 76 1.57 -5.23 -2.97
C GLY A 76 1.79 -5.45 -4.46
N ASP A 77 3.05 -5.47 -4.87
CA ASP A 77 3.41 -5.79 -6.24
C ASP A 77 3.01 -7.22 -6.63
N LYS A 78 2.79 -7.42 -7.93
CA LYS A 78 2.50 -8.75 -8.48
C LYS A 78 3.69 -9.69 -8.23
N GLY A 79 3.41 -10.83 -7.60
CA GLY A 79 4.42 -11.85 -7.27
C GLY A 79 5.13 -11.63 -5.93
N SER A 80 4.86 -10.52 -5.22
CA SER A 80 5.37 -10.33 -3.86
C SER A 80 4.71 -11.31 -2.89
N ALA A 81 5.48 -11.84 -1.94
CA ALA A 81 4.99 -12.76 -0.92
C ALA A 81 4.10 -12.06 0.13
N ALA A 82 4.30 -10.75 0.30
CA ALA A 82 3.49 -9.89 1.15
C ALA A 82 3.38 -8.50 0.53
N GLY A 83 2.41 -7.73 1.00
CA GLY A 83 2.22 -6.34 0.58
C GLY A 83 1.16 -5.64 1.38
N GLY A 84 1.06 -4.32 1.23
CA GLY A 84 0.09 -3.52 1.95
C GLY A 84 -1.36 -3.90 1.63
N CYS A 85 -2.27 -3.63 2.55
CA CYS A 85 -3.72 -3.78 2.35
C CYS A 85 -4.41 -2.54 2.93
N VAL A 86 -5.36 -1.96 2.18
CA VAL A 86 -6.00 -0.68 2.55
C VAL A 86 -6.65 -0.74 3.94
N LEU A 87 -7.06 -1.93 4.38
CA LEU A 87 -7.70 -2.15 5.68
C LEU A 87 -6.75 -2.27 6.87
N PHE A 88 -5.47 -2.58 6.63
CA PHE A 88 -4.49 -2.90 7.68
C PHE A 88 -3.39 -1.83 7.83
N GLY A 89 -3.54 -0.70 7.13
CA GLY A 89 -2.67 0.48 7.28
C GLY A 89 -1.20 0.15 7.04
N ASP A 90 -0.36 0.39 8.06
CA ASP A 90 1.09 0.21 8.01
C ASP A 90 1.55 -1.27 8.10
N LYS A 91 0.62 -2.22 8.13
CA LYS A 91 0.92 -3.66 8.15
C LYS A 91 0.78 -4.27 6.77
N GLU A 92 1.66 -5.22 6.47
CA GLU A 92 1.55 -6.02 5.26
C GLU A 92 0.70 -7.27 5.51
N VAL A 93 -0.01 -7.72 4.49
CA VAL A 93 -0.68 -9.02 4.49
C VAL A 93 0.10 -9.98 3.59
N ALA A 94 0.07 -11.26 3.93
CA ALA A 94 0.61 -12.29 3.07
C ALA A 94 -0.24 -12.37 1.80
N ALA A 95 0.42 -12.45 0.64
CA ALA A 95 -0.25 -12.54 -0.65
C ALA A 95 -1.13 -13.79 -0.76
N ALA A 96 -0.73 -14.89 -0.11
CA ALA A 96 -1.51 -16.13 0.01
C ALA A 96 -2.60 -16.09 1.10
N GLY A 97 -2.68 -15.00 1.87
CA GLY A 97 -3.62 -14.83 2.96
C GLY A 97 -5.04 -14.49 2.51
N TRP A 98 -5.94 -14.34 3.47
CA TRP A 98 -7.33 -13.98 3.25
C TRP A 98 -7.93 -13.30 4.49
N CYS A 99 -8.90 -12.41 4.30
CA CYS A 99 -9.76 -11.91 5.38
C CYS A 99 -11.20 -11.77 4.88
N SER A 100 -12.16 -11.62 5.80
CA SER A 100 -13.60 -11.57 5.49
C SER A 100 -14.04 -10.39 4.62
N ALA A 101 -13.16 -9.40 4.45
CA ALA A 101 -13.37 -8.26 3.55
C ALA A 101 -12.67 -8.44 2.19
N TRP A 102 -12.43 -9.69 1.79
CA TRP A 102 -11.92 -9.99 0.45
C TRP A 102 -12.92 -9.49 -0.60
N GLU A 103 -12.41 -8.72 -1.55
CA GLU A 103 -13.14 -8.20 -2.69
C GLU A 103 -12.43 -8.67 -3.96
N GLN A 104 -13.19 -9.18 -4.92
CA GLN A 104 -12.63 -9.71 -6.16
C GLN A 104 -11.85 -8.64 -6.94
N GLY A 105 -10.59 -8.95 -7.29
CA GLY A 105 -9.71 -8.11 -8.13
C GLY A 105 -9.12 -8.83 -9.34
#